data_AF-A0A2E4JW99-F1
#
_entry.id   AF-A0A2E4JW99-F1
#
_cell.length_a   1.000
_cell.length_b   1.000
_cell.length_c   1.000
_cell.angle_alpha   90.00
_cell.angle_beta   90.00
_cell.angle_gamma   90.00
#
_symmetry.space_group_name_H-M   'P 1'
#
loop_
_entity.id
_entity.type
_entity.pdbx_description
1 polymer ?
#
loop_
_entity_poly.entity_id
_entity_poly.type
_entity_poly.pdbx_seq_one_letter_code
_entity_poly.pdbx_strand_id
1 'polypeptide(L)'
;MGEGLEDGVILMERMLEIPVSIVPTEAIRSLRVIGEKKGWRMSRFEETTFVQRWAIIVPLAKRARVLGLKVEDGEAEGLSIRSWSYVPGSAGRISFVSFRIPEWFEGEKWASFLKEWASYQPRCPWRWSFWERSVIGYLLPEFKKSRVSFAREGVEISNWESTIDS
;
A
#
# COMPACT_ATOMS: atom_id res chain seq x y z
N MET A 1 -20.47 35.69 24.98
CA MET A 1 -19.15 35.06 25.24
C MET A 1 -19.40 33.57 25.25
N GLY A 2 -19.26 32.82 24.16
CA GLY A 2 -18.32 32.99 23.06
C GLY A 2 -17.04 32.23 23.41
N GLU A 3 -17.11 30.90 23.38
CA GLU A 3 -15.96 30.05 23.12
C GLU A 3 -16.45 28.95 22.18
N GLY A 4 -15.90 28.98 20.97
CA GLY A 4 -16.27 28.12 19.87
C GLY A 4 -15.92 26.68 20.21
N LEU A 5 -16.88 25.79 19.99
CA LEU A 5 -16.57 24.41 19.70
C LEU A 5 -15.78 24.46 18.39
N GLU A 6 -14.46 24.33 18.52
CA GLU A 6 -13.62 23.98 17.39
C GLU A 6 -14.12 22.62 16.92
N ASP A 7 -15.02 22.65 15.92
CA ASP A 7 -15.39 21.52 15.10
C ASP A 7 -14.11 21.06 14.42
N GLY A 8 -13.28 20.31 15.16
CA GLY A 8 -12.18 19.55 14.62
C GLY A 8 -12.82 18.58 13.63
N VAL A 9 -12.80 18.96 12.36
CA VAL A 9 -13.26 18.12 11.26
C VAL A 9 -12.54 16.80 11.43
N ILE A 10 -13.26 15.76 11.86
CA ILE A 10 -12.76 14.39 11.81
C ILE A 10 -12.66 14.11 10.32
N LEU A 11 -11.50 14.38 9.74
CA LEU A 11 -11.19 14.07 8.36
C LEU A 11 -11.32 12.56 8.26
N MET A 12 -12.43 12.09 7.70
CA MET A 12 -12.74 10.67 7.61
C MET A 12 -11.72 10.07 6.64
N GLU A 13 -10.84 9.20 7.14
CA GLU A 13 -9.85 8.51 6.31
C GLU A 13 -10.24 7.04 6.14
N ARG A 14 -10.23 6.53 4.91
CA ARG A 14 -10.38 5.10 4.63
C ARG A 14 -9.00 4.45 4.69
N MET A 15 -8.90 3.36 5.43
CA MET A 15 -7.72 2.49 5.38
C MET A 15 -7.93 1.38 4.37
N LEU A 16 -7.02 1.27 3.39
CA LEU A 16 -6.99 0.18 2.43
C LEU A 16 -5.67 -0.58 2.55
N GLU A 17 -5.74 -1.85 2.94
CA GLU A 17 -4.58 -2.74 3.02
C GLU A 17 -4.61 -3.78 1.90
N ILE A 18 -3.50 -3.89 1.17
CA ILE A 18 -3.38 -4.78 0.00
C ILE A 18 -2.09 -5.59 0.12
N PRO A 19 -2.14 -6.94 0.04
CA PRO A 19 -0.94 -7.74 -0.16
C PRO A 19 -0.38 -7.47 -1.55
N VAL A 20 0.93 -7.26 -1.65
CA VAL A 20 1.61 -6.95 -2.91
C VAL A 20 2.86 -7.77 -3.11
N SER A 21 3.23 -7.92 -4.37
CA SER A 21 4.31 -8.77 -4.84
C SER A 21 5.68 -8.06 -4.82
N ILE A 22 5.67 -6.72 -4.81
CA ILE A 22 6.83 -5.83 -4.71
C ILE A 22 7.39 -5.77 -3.29
N VAL A 23 8.59 -5.22 -3.11
CA VAL A 23 9.21 -5.04 -1.79
C VAL A 23 8.80 -3.70 -1.16
N PRO A 24 8.86 -3.55 0.17
CA PRO A 24 8.38 -2.31 0.80
C PRO A 24 9.04 -1.03 0.33
N THR A 25 10.33 -1.07 0.01
CA THR A 25 11.05 0.11 -0.50
C THR A 25 10.59 0.54 -1.89
N GLU A 26 10.17 -0.41 -2.75
CA GLU A 26 9.62 -0.11 -4.08
C GLU A 26 8.27 0.60 -3.94
N ALA A 27 7.40 0.09 -3.07
CA ALA A 27 6.09 0.69 -2.79
C ALA A 27 6.21 2.16 -2.36
N ILE A 28 7.14 2.46 -1.43
CA ILE A 28 7.38 3.83 -0.96
C ILE A 28 8.02 4.69 -2.05
N ARG A 29 8.96 4.13 -2.82
CA ARG A 29 9.64 4.85 -3.90
C ARG A 29 8.65 5.35 -4.94
N SER A 30 7.66 4.55 -5.33
CA SER A 30 6.69 4.96 -6.36
C SER A 30 5.81 6.12 -5.91
N LEU A 31 5.35 6.16 -4.64
CA LEU A 31 4.64 7.35 -4.13
C LEU A 31 5.55 8.58 -4.14
N ARG A 32 6.82 8.43 -3.76
CA ARG A 32 7.78 9.54 -3.79
C ARG A 32 7.93 10.10 -5.21
N VAL A 33 8.13 9.24 -6.21
CA VAL A 33 8.29 9.67 -7.61
C VAL A 33 7.04 10.43 -8.10
N ILE A 34 5.84 9.91 -7.79
CA ILE A 34 4.58 10.57 -8.16
C ILE A 34 4.46 11.93 -7.46
N GLY A 35 4.72 11.97 -6.15
CA GLY A 35 4.63 13.22 -5.39
C GLY A 35 5.62 14.26 -5.86
N GLU A 36 6.88 13.88 -6.14
CA GLU A 36 7.89 14.80 -6.71
C GLU A 36 7.45 15.33 -8.08
N LYS A 37 6.92 14.46 -8.96
CA LYS A 37 6.40 14.85 -10.27
C LYS A 37 5.20 15.80 -10.19
N LYS A 38 4.35 15.64 -9.17
CA LYS A 38 3.16 16.47 -8.91
C LYS A 38 3.41 17.66 -7.98
N GLY A 39 4.66 17.88 -7.55
CA GLY A 39 5.02 18.98 -6.66
C GLY A 39 4.50 18.85 -5.22
N TRP A 40 4.16 17.64 -4.78
CA TRP A 40 3.69 17.39 -3.41
C TRP A 40 4.83 17.43 -2.39
N ARG A 41 4.61 18.09 -1.25
CA ARG A 41 5.56 17.98 -0.12
C ARG A 41 5.23 16.73 0.67
N MET A 42 6.25 15.92 0.94
CA MET A 42 6.08 14.62 1.60
C MET A 42 7.03 14.45 2.78
N SER A 43 6.55 13.82 3.85
CA SER A 43 7.34 13.46 5.02
C SER A 43 7.49 11.94 5.10
N ARG A 44 8.71 11.47 5.37
CA ARG A 44 8.97 10.05 5.63
C ARG A 44 8.83 9.80 7.12
N PHE A 45 8.21 8.67 7.47
CA PHE A 45 8.19 8.17 8.83
C PHE A 45 8.56 6.68 8.85
N GLU A 46 8.99 6.21 10.01
CA GLU A 46 9.33 4.81 10.22
C GLU A 46 8.70 4.35 11.53
N GLU A 47 7.95 3.26 11.45
CA GLU A 47 7.24 2.67 12.58
C GLU A 47 7.65 1.20 12.74
N THR A 48 7.39 0.65 13.92
CA THR A 48 7.44 -0.80 14.13
C THR A 48 6.04 -1.27 14.48
N THR A 49 5.50 -2.20 13.68
CA THR A 49 4.18 -2.80 13.98
C THR A 49 4.29 -4.27 14.36
N PHE A 50 3.39 -4.70 15.24
CA PHE A 50 3.16 -6.11 15.52
C PHE A 50 2.18 -6.67 14.49
N VAL A 51 2.68 -7.52 13.60
CA VAL A 51 1.83 -8.20 12.60
C VAL A 51 1.23 -9.45 13.24
N GLN A 52 0.00 -9.36 13.76
CA GLN A 52 -0.77 -10.53 14.20
C GLN A 52 -1.62 -11.05 13.04
N ARG A 53 -1.17 -12.12 12.36
CA ARG A 53 -2.02 -12.88 11.43
C ARG A 53 -1.97 -14.36 11.75
N TRP A 54 -3.15 -14.98 11.75
CA TRP A 54 -3.37 -16.38 12.12
C TRP A 54 -2.86 -17.30 11.00
N ALA A 55 -1.70 -17.91 11.19
CA ALA A 55 -1.39 -19.20 10.60
C ALA A 55 -1.03 -20.14 11.76
N ILE A 56 -1.68 -21.29 11.74
CA ILE A 56 -1.65 -22.36 12.74
C ILE A 56 -0.20 -22.64 13.20
N ILE A 57 0.03 -22.56 14.52
CA ILE A 57 1.26 -22.90 15.27
C ILE A 57 2.26 -21.72 15.47
N VAL A 58 2.15 -21.08 16.64
CA VAL A 58 3.04 -20.08 17.30
C VAL A 58 2.92 -18.61 16.83
N PRO A 59 2.59 -17.66 17.73
CA PRO A 59 2.70 -16.23 17.44
C PRO A 59 4.17 -15.82 17.41
N LEU A 60 4.82 -15.96 16.26
CA LEU A 60 6.07 -15.27 15.98
C LEU A 60 5.73 -13.81 15.72
N ALA A 61 5.54 -13.05 16.80
CA ALA A 61 5.54 -11.58 16.78
C ALA A 61 6.91 -11.09 16.28
N LYS A 62 7.19 -11.21 14.99
CA LYS A 62 8.36 -10.62 14.35
C LYS A 62 8.02 -9.15 14.14
N ARG A 63 8.77 -8.26 14.81
CA ARG A 63 8.69 -6.81 14.55
C ARG A 63 8.94 -6.61 13.05
N ALA A 64 7.93 -6.17 12.31
CA ALA A 64 8.12 -5.77 10.93
C ALA A 64 8.47 -4.29 10.93
N ARG A 65 9.61 -3.94 10.32
CA ARG A 65 9.94 -2.54 10.03
C ARG A 65 8.90 -2.02 9.04
N VAL A 66 8.19 -0.97 9.42
CA VAL A 66 7.19 -0.31 8.59
C VAL A 66 7.82 0.94 8.01
N LEU A 67 7.89 1.00 6.68
CA LEU A 67 8.29 2.21 5.98
C LEU A 67 7.03 3.03 5.69
N GLY A 68 7.05 4.31 6.00
CA GLY A 68 5.94 5.23 5.80
C GLY A 68 6.31 6.46 4.98
N LEU A 69 5.36 6.94 4.20
CA LEU A 69 5.46 8.23 3.50
C LEU A 69 4.07 8.89 3.51
N LYS A 70 4.02 10.14 3.95
CA LYS A 70 2.79 10.95 4.03
C LYS A 70 2.94 12.19 3.16
N VAL A 71 1.88 12.55 2.46
CA VAL A 71 1.74 13.81 1.74
C VAL A 71 1.26 14.87 2.73
N GLU A 72 2.08 15.89 2.95
CA GLU A 72 1.79 17.00 3.87
C GLU A 72 1.18 18.21 3.17
N ASP A 73 1.31 18.29 1.84
CA ASP A 73 0.84 19.43 1.06
C ASP A 73 0.72 19.06 -0.42
N GLY A 74 -0.22 19.71 -1.11
CA GLY A 74 -0.60 19.46 -2.50
C GLY A 74 -1.95 18.77 -2.65
N GLU A 75 -2.30 18.38 -3.87
CA GLU A 75 -3.63 17.82 -4.19
C GLU A 75 -4.01 16.56 -3.38
N ALA A 76 -3.01 15.79 -2.95
CA ALA A 76 -3.19 14.58 -2.16
C ALA A 76 -2.83 14.77 -0.68
N GLU A 77 -2.88 16.00 -0.15
CA GLU A 77 -2.67 16.25 1.29
C GLU A 77 -3.45 15.26 2.15
N GLY A 78 -2.78 14.68 3.16
CA GLY A 78 -3.34 13.67 4.05
C GLY A 78 -3.17 12.23 3.55
N LEU A 79 -2.94 12.01 2.25
CA LEU A 79 -2.66 10.67 1.71
C LEU A 79 -1.37 10.13 2.34
N SER A 80 -1.42 8.91 2.84
CA SER A 80 -0.21 8.22 3.29
C SER A 80 -0.17 6.77 2.85
N ILE A 81 1.04 6.27 2.66
CA ILE A 81 1.32 4.86 2.41
C ILE A 81 2.23 4.33 3.52
N ARG A 82 1.89 3.15 4.02
CA ARG A 82 2.76 2.33 4.85
C ARG A 82 3.05 1.04 4.11
N SER A 83 4.27 0.54 4.22
CA SER A 83 4.64 -0.74 3.65
C SER A 83 5.56 -1.53 4.56
N TRP A 84 5.28 -2.82 4.64
CA TRP A 84 6.02 -3.78 5.46
C TRP A 84 5.95 -5.16 4.81
N SER A 85 6.68 -6.10 5.38
CA SER A 85 6.70 -7.47 4.90
C SER A 85 6.91 -8.45 6.04
N TYR A 86 6.40 -9.67 5.88
CA TYR A 86 6.68 -10.77 6.80
C TYR A 86 6.81 -12.10 6.06
N VAL A 87 7.27 -13.13 6.78
CA VAL A 87 7.47 -14.48 6.25
C VAL A 87 6.44 -15.41 6.92
N PRO A 88 5.35 -15.83 6.24
CA PRO A 88 4.28 -16.68 6.81
C PRO A 88 4.71 -18.13 7.05
N GLY A 89 5.82 -18.59 6.47
CA GLY A 89 6.29 -19.99 6.52
C GLY A 89 7.81 -20.10 6.61
N SER A 90 8.40 -21.09 5.93
CA SER A 90 9.83 -21.44 6.09
C SER A 90 10.81 -20.57 5.30
N ALA A 91 10.40 -19.87 4.22
CA ALA A 91 11.34 -19.05 3.43
C ALA A 91 10.74 -17.85 2.66
N GLY A 92 9.49 -17.92 2.18
CA GLY A 92 8.95 -16.87 1.31
C GLY A 92 8.39 -15.66 2.04
N ARG A 93 8.72 -14.46 1.55
CA ARG A 93 8.23 -13.18 2.06
C ARG A 93 6.98 -12.73 1.31
N ILE A 94 6.02 -12.17 2.05
CA ILE A 94 4.92 -11.40 1.49
C ILE A 94 4.98 -9.96 1.98
N SER A 95 4.75 -9.02 1.08
CA SER A 95 4.71 -7.59 1.37
C SER A 95 3.28 -7.09 1.40
N PHE A 96 3.07 -5.99 2.11
CA PHE A 96 1.80 -5.31 2.23
C PHE A 96 2.01 -3.83 2.01
N VAL A 97 0.99 -3.19 1.45
CA VAL A 97 0.83 -1.74 1.45
C VAL A 97 -0.47 -1.41 2.15
N SER A 98 -0.45 -0.38 2.98
CA SER A 98 -1.64 0.22 3.59
C SER A 98 -1.67 1.68 3.22
N PHE A 99 -2.74 2.07 2.52
CA PHE A 99 -3.03 3.46 2.24
C PHE A 99 -3.99 3.99 3.29
N ARG A 100 -3.74 5.21 3.77
CA ARG A 100 -4.78 6.05 4.38
C ARG A 100 -5.21 7.07 3.35
N ILE A 101 -6.45 6.95 2.93
CA ILE A 101 -7.03 7.70 1.82
C ILE A 101 -7.96 8.75 2.43
N PRO A 102 -7.66 10.04 2.25
CA PRO A 102 -8.57 11.09 2.68
C PRO A 102 -9.86 11.08 1.87
N GLU A 103 -10.99 11.39 2.52
CA GLU A 103 -12.31 11.39 1.87
C GLU A 103 -12.37 12.25 0.59
N TRP A 104 -11.72 13.43 0.57
CA TRP A 104 -11.68 14.31 -0.60
C TRP A 104 -10.81 13.80 -1.75
N PHE A 105 -10.00 12.77 -1.49
CA PHE A 105 -9.14 12.12 -2.47
C PHE A 105 -9.75 10.82 -3.00
N GLU A 106 -10.89 10.37 -2.47
CA GLU A 106 -11.60 9.16 -2.91
C GLU A 106 -12.15 9.27 -4.36
N GLY A 107 -12.74 8.17 -4.83
CA GLY A 107 -13.37 8.10 -6.14
C GLY A 107 -12.34 8.12 -7.28
N GLU A 108 -12.58 8.95 -8.29
CA GLU A 108 -11.75 8.99 -9.51
C GLU A 108 -10.30 9.44 -9.23
N LYS A 109 -10.09 10.38 -8.29
CA LYS A 109 -8.75 10.84 -7.90
C LYS A 109 -7.93 9.69 -7.35
N TRP A 110 -8.51 8.94 -6.42
CA TRP A 110 -7.90 7.75 -5.85
C TRP A 110 -7.66 6.65 -6.90
N ALA A 111 -8.66 6.32 -7.72
CA ALA A 111 -8.52 5.28 -8.74
C ALA A 111 -7.42 5.62 -9.76
N SER A 112 -7.37 6.87 -10.21
CA SER A 112 -6.32 7.39 -11.10
C SER A 112 -4.94 7.34 -10.45
N PHE A 113 -4.84 7.81 -9.19
CA PHE A 113 -3.60 7.72 -8.43
C PHE A 113 -3.13 6.28 -8.23
N LEU A 114 -4.03 5.35 -7.86
CA LEU A 114 -3.66 3.96 -7.61
C LEU A 114 -3.19 3.27 -8.90
N LYS A 115 -3.83 3.58 -10.04
CA LYS A 115 -3.40 3.11 -11.36
C LYS A 115 -2.00 3.63 -11.71
N GLU A 116 -1.76 4.93 -11.51
CA GLU A 116 -0.44 5.54 -11.71
C GLU A 116 0.60 4.91 -10.77
N TRP A 117 0.30 4.81 -9.47
CA TRP A 117 1.19 4.17 -8.50
C TRP A 117 1.53 2.72 -8.88
N ALA A 118 0.57 1.97 -9.42
CA ALA A 118 0.79 0.61 -9.89
C ALA A 118 1.68 0.55 -11.15
N SER A 119 1.67 1.56 -12.01
CA SER A 119 2.50 1.60 -13.22
C SER A 119 3.98 1.93 -12.94
N TYR A 120 4.26 2.67 -11.87
CA TYR A 120 5.61 2.92 -11.37
C TYR A 120 6.21 1.76 -10.56
N GLN A 121 5.59 0.58 -10.58
CA GLN A 121 6.17 -0.60 -9.95
C GLN A 121 7.11 -1.33 -10.91
N PRO A 122 8.21 -1.93 -10.42
CA PRO A 122 9.15 -2.69 -11.26
C PRO A 122 8.54 -3.98 -11.82
N ARG A 123 7.39 -4.40 -11.30
CA ARG A 123 6.57 -5.51 -11.80
C ARG A 123 5.12 -5.33 -11.38
N CYS A 124 4.22 -6.07 -12.03
CA CYS A 124 2.80 -6.09 -11.67
C CYS A 124 2.58 -6.43 -10.17
N PRO A 125 2.04 -5.50 -9.36
CA PRO A 125 2.05 -5.63 -7.90
C PRO A 125 1.06 -6.67 -7.36
N TRP A 126 0.09 -7.14 -8.16
CA TRP A 126 -0.86 -8.20 -7.80
C TRP A 126 -0.54 -9.55 -8.43
N ARG A 127 0.65 -9.72 -8.99
CA ARG A 127 1.07 -10.95 -9.67
C ARG A 127 2.30 -11.56 -8.98
N TRP A 128 2.20 -12.85 -8.70
CA TRP A 128 3.31 -13.69 -8.26
C TRP A 128 3.52 -14.80 -9.29
N SER A 129 4.78 -15.14 -9.53
CA SER A 129 5.16 -16.31 -10.31
C SER A 129 4.81 -17.60 -9.59
N PHE A 130 4.79 -18.70 -10.34
CA PHE A 130 4.58 -20.04 -9.78
C PHE A 130 5.60 -20.35 -8.66
N TRP A 131 6.88 -20.09 -8.91
CA TRP A 131 7.96 -20.33 -7.94
C TRP A 131 7.82 -19.49 -6.68
N GLU A 132 7.48 -18.20 -6.80
CA GLU A 132 7.21 -17.36 -5.62
C GLU A 132 6.06 -17.92 -4.79
N ARG A 133 4.96 -18.34 -5.43
CA ARG A 133 3.83 -18.95 -4.72
C ARG A 133 4.25 -20.25 -4.03
N SER A 134 5.07 -21.08 -4.66
CA SER A 134 5.58 -22.32 -4.06
C SER A 134 6.47 -22.08 -2.84
N VAL A 135 7.30 -21.03 -2.85
CA VAL A 135 8.20 -20.69 -1.73
C VAL A 135 7.47 -20.00 -0.57
N ILE A 136 6.46 -19.17 -0.85
CA ILE A 136 5.69 -18.45 0.18
C ILE A 136 4.60 -19.36 0.78
N GLY A 137 3.99 -20.20 -0.04
CA GLY A 137 2.83 -21.03 0.32
C GLY A 137 1.78 -20.95 -0.78
N TYR A 138 1.65 -22.00 -1.58
CA TYR A 138 0.95 -21.93 -2.87
C TYR A 138 -0.54 -21.56 -2.77
N LEU A 139 -1.18 -21.97 -1.67
CA LEU A 139 -2.62 -21.81 -1.41
C LEU A 139 -2.96 -20.59 -0.55
N LEU A 140 -2.01 -19.66 -0.35
CA LEU A 140 -2.28 -18.48 0.46
C LEU A 140 -3.37 -17.59 -0.17
N PRO A 141 -4.37 -17.17 0.62
CA PRO A 141 -5.48 -16.35 0.13
C PRO A 141 -5.03 -14.96 -0.33
N GLU A 142 -3.88 -14.48 0.13
CA GLU A 142 -3.33 -13.16 -0.19
C GLU A 142 -3.16 -12.92 -1.69
N PHE A 143 -2.81 -13.95 -2.47
CA PHE A 143 -2.67 -13.81 -3.93
C PHE A 143 -4.01 -13.42 -4.58
N LYS A 144 -5.09 -14.06 -4.14
CA LYS A 144 -6.45 -13.73 -4.61
C LYS A 144 -6.90 -12.38 -4.06
N LYS A 145 -6.67 -12.13 -2.77
CA LYS A 145 -7.03 -10.86 -2.11
C LYS A 145 -6.39 -9.68 -2.81
N SER A 146 -5.11 -9.78 -3.19
CA SER A 146 -4.40 -8.73 -3.92
C SER A 146 -5.15 -8.32 -5.19
N ARG A 147 -5.38 -9.28 -6.08
CA ARG A 147 -6.10 -9.03 -7.35
C ARG A 147 -7.49 -8.45 -7.14
N VAL A 148 -8.22 -8.99 -6.15
CA VAL A 148 -9.58 -8.51 -5.83
C VAL A 148 -9.55 -7.09 -5.28
N SER A 149 -8.58 -6.75 -4.43
CA SER A 149 -8.45 -5.38 -3.91
C SER A 149 -8.18 -4.39 -5.03
N PHE A 150 -7.17 -4.62 -5.88
CA PHE A 150 -6.89 -3.71 -7.00
C PHE A 150 -8.09 -3.55 -7.95
N ALA A 151 -8.77 -4.64 -8.29
CA ALA A 151 -9.97 -4.59 -9.13
C ALA A 151 -11.11 -3.79 -8.49
N ARG A 152 -11.31 -3.90 -7.17
CA ARG A 152 -12.34 -3.15 -6.43
C ARG A 152 -12.05 -1.65 -6.40
N GLU A 153 -10.78 -1.27 -6.45
CA GLU A 153 -10.34 0.13 -6.51
C GLU A 153 -10.30 0.68 -7.95
N GLY A 154 -10.84 -0.06 -8.94
CA GLY A 154 -10.95 0.40 -10.33
C GLY A 154 -9.72 0.16 -11.21
N VAL A 155 -8.74 -0.63 -10.75
CA VAL A 155 -7.56 -0.97 -11.56
C VAL A 155 -7.87 -2.16 -12.47
N GLU A 156 -7.57 -2.02 -13.76
CA GLU A 156 -7.68 -3.12 -14.72
C GLU A 156 -6.59 -4.17 -14.47
N ILE A 157 -6.98 -5.30 -13.88
CA ILE A 157 -6.04 -6.35 -13.47
C ILE A 157 -5.52 -7.25 -14.61
N SER A 158 -6.13 -7.14 -15.80
CA SER A 158 -5.86 -7.98 -16.97
C SER A 158 -4.66 -7.46 -17.79
N ASN A 159 -4.56 -6.14 -17.91
CA ASN A 159 -3.53 -5.47 -18.70
C ASN A 159 -2.77 -4.49 -17.79
N TRP A 160 -1.62 -4.93 -17.27
CA TRP A 160 -0.74 -4.08 -16.49
C TRP A 160 0.36 -3.52 -17.38
N GLU A 161 0.50 -2.19 -17.37
CA GLU A 161 1.52 -1.46 -18.14
C GLU A 161 2.48 -0.77 -17.17
N SER A 162 3.79 -0.96 -17.39
CA SER A 162 4.83 -0.28 -16.61
C SER A 162 5.22 1.04 -17.24
N THR A 163 5.47 2.05 -16.42
CA THR A 163 6.03 3.34 -16.85
C THR A 163 7.56 3.38 -16.74
N ILE A 164 8.20 2.32 -16.23
CA ILE A 164 9.66 2.26 -16.04
C ILE A 164 10.41 1.95 -17.37
N ASP A 165 9.70 1.45 -18.39
CA ASP A 165 10.25 1.06 -19.69
C ASP A 165 9.88 2.01 -20.85
N SER A 166 9.53 3.28 -20.56
CA SER A 166 9.18 4.31 -21.59
C SER A 166 10.18 5.46 -21.64
#